data_AF-A0A2C9WLT3-F1
#
_entry.id   AF-A0A2C9WLT3-F1
#
_cell.length_a   1.000
_cell.length_b   1.000
_cell.length_c   1.000
_cell.angle_alpha   90.00
_cell.angle_beta   90.00
_cell.angle_gamma   90.00
#
_symmetry.space_group_name_H-M   'P 1'
#
loop_
_entity.id
_entity.type
_entity.pdbx_description
1 polymer ?
#
loop_
_entity_poly.entity_id
_entity_poly.type
_entity_poly.pdbx_seq_one_letter_code
_entity_poly.pdbx_strand_id
1 'polypeptide(L)'
;MPSYPWKRHCSRVGLLVSLADNFLIIFQRERAREKQEILKHFKIATHQCKCSIRKEKAFVESVKMFLCKRIQPLQKLLCFTIYASLLLVSSSPELLNTTATQTSSGNDIHKLSPKLVFEIRIHGILLWTSMGFLMPIGILIIRISNREECGKKLKILFYLHSISQMLSVLLVTAGAVMSIKNFNNAFNNNHQRLGLALYGIVWLQALSGLLRPHRGSKGRSVWFFWHWMLGTAVSLLGIINVYTGLEAYHQKTSKSIRAWGIVFITEVCLIVLFYLLQDKWGYMQKQRAILGSE
;
A
#
# COMPACT_ATOMS: atom_id res chain seq x y z
N MET A 1 59.90 -55.86 -63.05
CA MET A 1 59.36 -54.50 -63.28
C MET A 1 58.46 -54.12 -62.10
N PRO A 2 58.52 -52.86 -61.62
CA PRO A 2 58.24 -52.52 -60.23
C PRO A 2 56.73 -52.42 -59.94
N SER A 3 56.33 -52.93 -58.77
CA SER A 3 54.98 -52.74 -58.23
C SER A 3 54.80 -51.28 -57.81
N TYR A 4 54.12 -50.51 -58.66
CA TYR A 4 53.96 -49.07 -58.51
C TYR A 4 53.19 -48.67 -57.22
N PRO A 5 53.58 -47.58 -56.52
CA PRO A 5 53.03 -47.22 -55.20
C PRO A 5 51.56 -46.74 -55.19
N TRP A 6 50.99 -46.49 -56.37
CA TRP A 6 49.75 -45.72 -56.52
C TRP A 6 48.47 -46.45 -56.07
N LYS A 7 48.41 -47.79 -56.12
CA LYS A 7 47.22 -48.56 -55.68
C LYS A 7 46.96 -48.49 -54.17
N ARG A 8 48.00 -48.35 -53.34
CA ARG A 8 47.86 -48.18 -51.88
C ARG A 8 47.45 -46.76 -51.48
N HIS A 9 47.72 -45.77 -52.33
CA HIS A 9 47.34 -44.37 -52.11
C HIS A 9 45.84 -44.13 -52.39
N CYS A 10 45.29 -44.65 -53.50
CA CYS A 10 43.85 -44.51 -53.78
C CYS A 10 42.95 -45.19 -52.73
N SER A 11 43.36 -46.33 -52.16
CA SER A 11 42.59 -47.03 -51.12
C SER A 11 42.55 -46.26 -49.79
N ARG A 12 43.65 -45.58 -49.42
CA ARG A 12 43.70 -44.73 -48.21
C ARG A 12 42.90 -43.44 -48.37
N VAL A 13 42.91 -42.82 -49.55
CA VAL A 13 42.11 -41.61 -49.82
C VAL A 13 40.61 -41.92 -49.80
N GLY A 14 40.18 -43.04 -50.39
CA GLY A 14 38.77 -43.48 -50.34
C GLY A 14 38.26 -43.75 -48.91
N LEU A 15 39.10 -44.34 -48.04
CA LEU A 15 38.76 -44.58 -46.64
C LEU A 15 38.63 -43.27 -45.85
N LEU A 16 39.52 -42.30 -46.10
CA LEU A 16 39.50 -40.99 -45.45
C LEU A 16 38.28 -40.15 -45.85
N VAL A 17 37.87 -40.19 -47.13
CA VAL A 17 36.64 -39.52 -47.60
C VAL A 17 35.41 -40.16 -46.95
N SER A 18 35.35 -41.50 -46.91
CA SER A 18 34.23 -42.21 -46.27
C SER A 18 34.13 -41.94 -44.76
N LEU A 19 35.26 -41.81 -44.07
CA LEU A 19 35.29 -41.44 -42.65
C LEU A 19 34.85 -39.98 -42.43
N ALA A 20 35.27 -39.06 -43.29
CA ALA A 20 34.86 -37.65 -43.21
C ALA A 20 33.35 -37.48 -43.44
N ASP A 21 32.78 -38.19 -44.42
CA ASP A 21 31.34 -38.17 -44.68
C ASP A 21 30.53 -38.75 -43.52
N ASN A 22 30.97 -39.87 -42.93
CA ASN A 22 30.34 -40.46 -41.76
C ASN A 22 30.42 -39.54 -40.54
N PHE A 23 31.55 -38.86 -40.32
CA PHE A 23 31.71 -37.90 -39.23
C PHE A 23 30.79 -36.68 -39.41
N LEU A 24 30.66 -36.17 -40.65
CA LEU A 24 29.76 -35.09 -40.97
C LEU A 24 28.29 -35.47 -40.72
N ILE A 25 27.89 -36.69 -41.09
CA ILE A 25 26.53 -37.20 -40.84
C ILE A 25 26.25 -37.31 -39.33
N ILE A 26 27.19 -37.86 -38.56
CA ILE A 26 27.05 -37.99 -37.10
C ILE A 26 26.94 -36.60 -36.44
N PHE A 27 27.79 -35.66 -36.83
CA PHE A 27 27.79 -34.30 -36.31
C PHE A 27 26.49 -33.55 -36.63
N GLN A 28 25.96 -33.68 -37.85
CA GLN A 28 24.68 -33.10 -38.23
C GLN A 28 23.51 -33.72 -37.43
N ARG A 29 23.57 -35.04 -37.17
CA ARG A 29 22.55 -35.76 -36.39
C ARG A 29 22.58 -35.38 -34.90
N GLU A 30 23.75 -35.15 -34.33
CA GLU A 30 23.89 -34.64 -32.96
C GLU A 30 23.37 -33.22 -32.81
N ARG A 31 23.74 -32.32 -33.74
CA ARG A 31 23.21 -30.95 -33.77
C ARG A 31 21.68 -30.90 -33.94
N ALA A 32 21.11 -31.84 -34.70
CA ALA A 32 19.65 -31.95 -34.84
C ALA A 32 18.97 -32.43 -33.53
N ARG A 33 19.56 -33.41 -32.83
CA ARG A 33 19.06 -33.89 -31.53
C ARG A 33 19.11 -32.80 -30.46
N GLU A 34 20.19 -32.03 -30.41
CA GLU A 34 20.38 -30.92 -29.48
C GLU A 34 19.33 -29.81 -29.72
N LYS A 35 19.10 -29.42 -30.98
CA LYS A 35 18.02 -28.48 -31.34
C LYS A 35 16.63 -28.97 -30.93
N GLN A 36 16.37 -30.28 -31.02
CA GLN A 36 15.07 -30.85 -30.69
C GLN A 36 14.81 -30.88 -29.18
N GLU A 37 15.83 -31.16 -28.37
CA GLU A 37 15.74 -31.07 -26.90
C GLU A 37 15.57 -29.62 -26.43
N ILE A 38 16.31 -28.67 -27.00
CA ILE A 38 16.12 -27.23 -26.70
C ILE A 38 14.68 -26.79 -27.02
N LEU A 39 14.13 -27.21 -28.17
CA LEU A 39 12.76 -26.88 -28.55
C LEU A 39 11.71 -27.49 -27.60
N LYS A 40 11.97 -28.69 -27.09
CA LYS A 40 11.11 -29.38 -26.12
C LYS A 40 11.10 -28.65 -24.77
N HIS A 41 12.26 -28.30 -24.25
CA HIS A 41 12.40 -27.48 -23.03
C HIS A 41 11.74 -26.10 -23.19
N PHE A 42 11.94 -25.45 -24.35
CA PHE A 42 11.30 -24.17 -24.66
C PHE A 42 9.77 -24.29 -24.68
N LYS A 43 9.21 -25.34 -25.32
CA LYS A 43 7.76 -25.58 -25.33
C LYS A 43 7.18 -25.83 -23.94
N ILE A 44 7.86 -26.60 -23.09
CA ILE A 44 7.45 -26.87 -21.70
C ILE A 44 7.44 -25.56 -20.89
N ALA A 45 8.52 -24.78 -20.97
CA ALA A 45 8.62 -23.48 -20.29
C ALA A 45 7.53 -22.50 -20.78
N THR A 46 7.26 -22.49 -22.08
CA THR A 46 6.21 -21.64 -22.67
C THR A 46 4.81 -22.05 -22.21
N HIS A 47 4.55 -23.36 -22.06
CA HIS A 47 3.27 -23.89 -21.59
C HIS A 47 3.05 -23.61 -20.10
N GLN A 48 4.07 -23.82 -19.25
CA GLN A 48 4.02 -23.47 -17.83
C GLN A 48 3.81 -21.95 -17.62
N CYS A 49 4.50 -21.12 -18.40
CA CYS A 49 4.30 -19.67 -18.41
C CYS A 49 2.86 -19.28 -18.81
N LYS A 50 2.31 -19.89 -19.88
CA LYS A 50 0.91 -19.67 -20.30
C LYS A 50 -0.10 -20.09 -19.24
N CYS A 51 0.13 -21.19 -18.52
CA CYS A 51 -0.77 -21.67 -17.47
C CYS A 51 -0.75 -20.75 -16.24
N SER A 52 0.44 -20.28 -15.84
CA SER A 52 0.62 -19.28 -14.78
C SER A 52 -0.08 -17.96 -15.13
N ILE A 53 0.13 -17.46 -16.36
CA ILE A 53 -0.52 -16.24 -16.88
C ILE A 53 -2.04 -16.40 -16.95
N ARG A 54 -2.57 -17.61 -17.24
CA ARG A 54 -4.02 -17.86 -17.30
C ARG A 54 -4.65 -17.86 -15.90
N LYS A 55 -4.00 -18.48 -14.90
CA LYS A 55 -4.43 -18.42 -13.49
C LYS A 55 -4.36 -16.99 -12.93
N GLU A 56 -3.33 -16.24 -13.30
CA GLU A 56 -3.13 -14.85 -12.90
C GLU A 56 -4.12 -13.89 -13.60
N LYS A 57 -4.44 -14.12 -14.88
CA LYS A 57 -5.52 -13.41 -15.59
C LYS A 57 -6.88 -13.65 -14.93
N ALA A 58 -7.18 -14.88 -14.52
CA ALA A 58 -8.42 -15.19 -13.81
C ALA A 58 -8.50 -14.47 -12.45
N PHE A 59 -7.40 -14.40 -11.69
CA PHE A 59 -7.35 -13.61 -10.45
C PHE A 59 -7.51 -12.11 -10.70
N VAL A 60 -6.83 -11.55 -11.70
CA VAL A 60 -6.93 -10.13 -12.07
C VAL A 60 -8.32 -9.77 -12.59
N GLU A 61 -8.97 -10.63 -13.37
CA GLU A 61 -10.34 -10.42 -13.82
C GLU A 61 -11.35 -10.59 -12.66
N SER A 62 -11.13 -11.51 -11.72
CA SER A 62 -11.92 -11.59 -10.48
C SER A 62 -11.77 -10.33 -9.62
N VAL A 63 -10.55 -9.79 -9.49
CA VAL A 63 -10.30 -8.53 -8.77
C VAL A 63 -10.87 -7.33 -9.53
N LYS A 64 -10.69 -7.23 -10.85
CA LYS A 64 -11.30 -6.17 -11.68
C LYS A 64 -12.82 -6.20 -11.65
N MET A 65 -13.43 -7.37 -11.73
CA MET A 65 -14.89 -7.53 -11.76
C MET A 65 -15.47 -7.22 -10.37
N PHE A 66 -14.78 -7.64 -9.29
CA PHE A 66 -15.09 -7.23 -7.92
C PHE A 66 -14.95 -5.72 -7.72
N LEU A 67 -13.90 -5.09 -8.26
CA LEU A 67 -13.64 -3.66 -8.14
C LEU A 67 -14.58 -2.81 -9.02
N CYS A 68 -14.86 -3.18 -10.27
CA CYS A 68 -15.74 -2.42 -11.17
C CYS A 68 -17.20 -2.41 -10.68
N LYS A 69 -17.69 -3.55 -10.18
CA LYS A 69 -19.02 -3.64 -9.54
C LYS A 69 -19.07 -2.96 -8.16
N ARG A 70 -17.95 -2.81 -7.43
CA ARG A 70 -17.90 -2.14 -6.10
C ARG A 70 -17.44 -0.67 -6.10
N ILE A 71 -16.77 -0.16 -7.14
CA ILE A 71 -16.30 1.23 -7.19
C ILE A 71 -17.47 2.19 -7.36
N GLN A 72 -18.50 1.86 -8.14
CA GLN A 72 -19.72 2.67 -8.23
C GLN A 72 -20.46 2.78 -6.88
N PRO A 73 -20.74 1.69 -6.13
CA PRO A 73 -21.33 1.81 -4.81
C PRO A 73 -20.35 2.39 -3.77
N LEU A 74 -19.03 2.25 -3.92
CA LEU A 74 -18.04 2.90 -3.03
C LEU A 74 -17.97 4.41 -3.27
N GLN A 75 -18.07 4.86 -4.52
CA GLN A 75 -18.17 6.28 -4.86
C GLN A 75 -19.52 6.85 -4.37
N LYS A 76 -20.62 6.10 -4.49
CA LYS A 76 -21.92 6.46 -3.89
C LYS A 76 -21.89 6.44 -2.35
N LEU A 77 -21.21 5.47 -1.73
CA LEU A 77 -21.03 5.36 -0.28
C LEU A 77 -20.15 6.50 0.24
N LEU A 78 -19.11 6.87 -0.50
CA LEU A 78 -18.24 8.00 -0.18
C LEU A 78 -18.98 9.32 -0.35
N CYS A 79 -19.77 9.51 -1.41
CA CYS A 79 -20.65 10.67 -1.54
C CYS A 79 -21.70 10.71 -0.42
N PHE A 80 -22.26 9.56 -0.05
CA PHE A 80 -23.19 9.44 1.07
C PHE A 80 -22.52 9.76 2.40
N THR A 81 -21.30 9.29 2.66
CA THR A 81 -20.57 9.62 3.89
C THR A 81 -20.14 11.08 3.93
N ILE A 82 -19.72 11.67 2.80
CA ILE A 82 -19.48 13.13 2.69
C ILE A 82 -20.77 13.89 3.02
N TYR A 83 -21.89 13.54 2.38
CA TYR A 83 -23.18 14.18 2.57
C TYR A 83 -23.68 14.04 4.02
N ALA A 84 -23.60 12.85 4.60
CA ALA A 84 -23.95 12.60 5.99
C ALA A 84 -23.05 13.39 6.96
N SER A 85 -21.75 13.50 6.65
CA SER A 85 -20.79 14.28 7.45
C SER A 85 -21.07 15.77 7.37
N LEU A 86 -21.37 16.30 6.18
CA LEU A 86 -21.78 17.71 6.00
C LEU A 86 -23.09 17.99 6.73
N LEU A 87 -24.11 17.14 6.58
CA LEU A 87 -25.38 17.27 7.29
C LEU A 87 -25.18 17.28 8.80
N LEU A 88 -24.27 16.44 9.34
CA LEU A 88 -23.94 16.39 10.76
C LEU A 88 -23.20 17.63 11.26
N VAL A 89 -22.28 18.19 10.47
CA VAL A 89 -21.61 19.46 10.79
C VAL A 89 -22.64 20.60 10.81
N SER A 90 -23.56 20.63 9.85
CA SER A 90 -24.62 21.64 9.78
C SER A 90 -25.71 21.48 10.85
N SER A 91 -25.81 20.33 11.50
CA SER A 91 -26.80 20.05 12.56
C SER A 91 -26.20 20.05 13.97
N SER A 92 -24.93 20.45 14.14
CA SER A 92 -24.43 20.80 15.47
C SER A 92 -25.23 21.99 16.00
N PRO A 93 -25.95 21.86 17.13
CA PRO A 93 -26.69 22.98 17.68
C PRO A 93 -25.69 24.07 18.06
N GLU A 94 -25.89 25.28 17.51
CA GLU A 94 -25.28 26.49 18.07
C GLU A 94 -25.64 26.55 19.55
N LEU A 95 -24.60 26.66 20.38
CA LEU A 95 -24.66 26.79 21.82
C LEU A 95 -25.54 27.99 22.20
N LEU A 96 -26.80 27.73 22.53
CA LEU A 96 -27.64 28.68 23.26
C LEU A 96 -27.34 28.53 24.76
N ASN A 97 -26.71 29.57 25.31
CA ASN A 97 -26.58 29.79 26.75
C ASN A 97 -27.92 29.57 27.44
N THR A 98 -28.02 28.59 28.34
CA THR A 98 -29.03 28.63 29.40
C THR A 98 -28.49 28.01 30.67
N THR A 99 -28.28 28.91 31.63
CA THR A 99 -28.11 28.72 33.06
C THR A 99 -29.22 27.84 33.64
N ALA A 100 -28.89 26.74 34.30
CA ALA A 100 -29.79 26.06 35.25
C ALA A 100 -28.99 25.22 36.27
N THR A 101 -28.69 25.88 37.39
CA THR A 101 -28.76 25.40 38.78
C THR A 101 -28.44 23.93 39.07
N GLN A 102 -27.29 23.67 39.71
CA GLN A 102 -27.07 22.46 40.51
C GLN A 102 -26.91 22.84 41.98
N THR A 103 -27.86 22.40 42.80
CA THR A 103 -27.74 22.34 44.25
C THR A 103 -27.31 20.95 44.70
N SER A 104 -26.40 20.93 45.69
CA SER A 104 -26.12 19.86 46.65
C SER A 104 -24.87 18.98 46.46
N SER A 105 -23.82 19.39 47.20
CA SER A 105 -23.11 18.61 48.23
C SER A 105 -22.33 17.34 47.87
N GLY A 106 -20.98 17.44 48.00
CA GLY A 106 -20.17 16.48 48.74
C GLY A 106 -19.37 15.44 47.94
N ASN A 107 -18.09 15.75 47.68
CA ASN A 107 -16.99 14.79 47.38
C ASN A 107 -17.23 13.74 46.27
N ASP A 108 -17.65 14.15 45.08
CA ASP A 108 -17.55 13.30 43.89
C ASP A 108 -16.30 13.64 43.07
N ILE A 109 -15.25 12.85 43.22
CA ILE A 109 -14.24 12.70 42.16
C ILE A 109 -15.03 12.23 40.94
N HIS A 110 -15.19 13.12 39.95
CA HIS A 110 -16.04 12.99 38.76
C HIS A 110 -15.78 11.67 38.00
N LYS A 111 -16.36 10.57 38.46
CA LYS A 111 -16.09 9.22 37.98
C LYS A 111 -16.75 9.06 36.61
N LEU A 112 -15.94 9.01 35.54
CA LEU A 112 -16.45 8.81 34.19
C LEU A 112 -17.31 7.54 34.09
N SER A 113 -18.45 7.65 33.40
CA SER A 113 -19.31 6.49 33.12
C SER A 113 -18.53 5.39 32.38
N PRO A 114 -18.71 4.10 32.73
CA PRO A 114 -18.08 2.99 32.02
C PRO A 114 -18.34 2.99 30.52
N LYS A 115 -19.54 3.41 30.10
CA LYS A 115 -19.92 3.55 28.68
C LYS A 115 -19.04 4.57 27.96
N LEU A 116 -18.86 5.74 28.55
CA LEU A 116 -18.03 6.80 27.98
C LEU A 116 -16.56 6.36 27.86
N VAL A 117 -16.02 5.67 28.88
CA VAL A 117 -14.66 5.13 28.83
C VAL A 117 -14.51 4.09 27.72
N PHE A 118 -15.53 3.25 27.49
CA PHE A 118 -15.54 2.30 26.38
C PHE A 118 -15.56 3.01 25.02
N GLU A 119 -16.41 4.02 24.83
CA GLU A 119 -16.49 4.80 23.59
C GLU A 119 -15.15 5.53 23.30
N ILE A 120 -14.49 6.09 24.31
CA ILE A 120 -13.15 6.71 24.14
C ILE A 120 -12.12 5.67 23.68
N ARG A 121 -12.16 4.44 24.22
CA ARG A 121 -11.26 3.37 23.78
C ARG A 121 -11.50 2.98 22.33
N ILE A 122 -12.75 2.81 21.94
CA ILE A 122 -13.11 2.52 20.54
C ILE A 122 -12.66 3.68 19.63
N HIS A 123 -12.80 4.93 20.06
CA HIS A 123 -12.35 6.10 19.30
C HIS A 123 -10.84 6.02 19.04
N GLY A 124 -10.07 5.78 20.10
CA GLY A 124 -8.63 5.62 20.04
C GLY A 124 -8.21 4.49 19.10
N ILE A 125 -8.84 3.32 19.20
CA ILE A 125 -8.52 2.16 18.35
C ILE A 125 -8.85 2.44 16.87
N LEU A 126 -10.01 3.04 16.59
CA LEU A 126 -10.43 3.38 15.22
C LEU A 126 -9.46 4.40 14.59
N LEU A 127 -9.13 5.47 15.32
CA LEU A 127 -8.25 6.53 14.80
C LEU A 127 -6.78 6.11 14.76
N TRP A 128 -6.31 5.26 15.65
CA TRP A 128 -5.00 4.62 15.51
C TRP A 128 -4.98 3.77 14.24
N THR A 129 -5.92 2.83 14.10
CA THR A 129 -5.96 1.92 12.94
C THR A 129 -5.99 2.71 11.63
N SER A 130 -6.73 3.81 11.58
CA SER A 130 -6.76 4.69 10.41
C SER A 130 -5.47 5.50 10.23
N MET A 131 -5.20 6.42 11.16
CA MET A 131 -4.21 7.49 11.00
C MET A 131 -2.80 7.06 11.37
N GLY A 132 -2.67 6.17 12.36
CA GLY A 132 -1.40 5.59 12.78
C GLY A 132 -0.90 4.49 11.85
N PHE A 133 -1.82 3.70 11.27
CA PHE A 133 -1.47 2.51 10.50
C PHE A 133 -1.86 2.57 9.01
N LEU A 134 -3.16 2.54 8.68
CA LEU A 134 -3.61 2.37 7.29
C LEU A 134 -3.18 3.51 6.35
N MET A 135 -3.18 4.75 6.84
CA MET A 135 -2.73 5.91 6.05
C MET A 135 -1.22 5.83 5.73
N PRO A 136 -0.30 5.71 6.72
CA PRO A 136 1.13 5.53 6.45
C PRO A 136 1.43 4.31 5.57
N ILE A 137 0.80 3.17 5.83
CA ILE A 137 0.99 1.96 5.02
C ILE A 137 0.53 2.18 3.58
N GLY A 138 -0.61 2.85 3.36
CA GLY A 138 -1.06 3.20 2.02
C GLY A 138 -0.06 4.09 1.28
N ILE A 139 0.60 5.02 1.98
CA ILE A 139 1.68 5.86 1.41
C ILE A 139 2.91 5.03 1.05
N LEU A 140 3.34 4.12 1.95
CA LEU A 140 4.47 3.22 1.67
C LEU A 140 4.19 2.32 0.46
N ILE A 141 2.97 1.79 0.33
CA ILE A 141 2.57 0.94 -0.79
C ILE A 141 2.68 1.68 -2.13
N ILE A 142 2.12 2.90 -2.25
CA ILE A 142 2.19 3.63 -3.52
C ILE A 142 3.61 4.07 -3.85
N ARG A 143 4.45 4.32 -2.83
CA ARG A 143 5.85 4.71 -3.04
C ARG A 143 6.69 3.61 -3.69
N ILE A 144 6.37 2.33 -3.46
CA ILE A 144 7.02 1.20 -4.16
C ILE A 144 6.91 1.37 -5.68
N SER A 145 5.83 1.99 -6.15
CA SER A 145 5.57 2.17 -7.57
C SER A 145 6.61 3.03 -8.30
N ASN A 146 7.37 3.87 -7.58
CA ASN A 146 8.45 4.68 -8.15
C ASN A 146 9.59 3.84 -8.75
N ARG A 147 9.70 2.56 -8.36
CA ARG A 147 10.75 1.63 -8.80
C ARG A 147 10.21 0.50 -9.67
N GLU A 148 8.91 0.51 -9.99
CA GLU A 148 8.25 -0.60 -10.65
C GLU A 148 7.93 -0.23 -12.11
N GLU A 149 8.53 -0.96 -13.04
CA GLU A 149 8.35 -0.75 -14.48
C GLU A 149 7.17 -1.56 -15.02
N CYS A 150 6.77 -2.63 -14.32
CA CYS A 150 5.65 -3.45 -14.74
C CYS A 150 4.31 -2.71 -14.57
N GLY A 151 3.70 -2.31 -15.68
CA GLY A 151 2.42 -1.60 -15.70
C GLY A 151 1.27 -2.32 -14.98
N LYS A 152 1.32 -3.66 -14.84
CA LYS A 152 0.33 -4.42 -14.06
C LYS A 152 0.51 -4.22 -12.56
N LYS A 153 1.74 -4.36 -12.05
CA LYS A 153 2.06 -4.16 -10.64
C LYS A 153 1.82 -2.71 -10.23
N LEU A 154 2.14 -1.74 -11.08
CA LEU A 154 1.80 -0.34 -10.88
C LEU A 154 0.29 -0.11 -10.63
N LYS A 155 -0.57 -0.81 -11.37
CA LYS A 155 -2.03 -0.76 -11.14
C LYS A 155 -2.43 -1.39 -9.81
N ILE A 156 -1.85 -2.53 -9.46
CA ILE A 156 -2.10 -3.20 -8.19
C ILE A 156 -1.73 -2.29 -7.01
N LEU A 157 -0.52 -1.71 -7.02
CA LEU A 157 -0.06 -0.79 -5.97
C LEU A 157 -0.97 0.44 -5.84
N PHE A 158 -1.44 0.98 -6.97
CA PHE A 158 -2.42 2.07 -6.97
C PHE A 158 -3.76 1.67 -6.34
N TYR A 159 -4.28 0.46 -6.62
CA TYR A 159 -5.51 -0.02 -6.00
C TYR A 159 -5.35 -0.28 -4.51
N LEU A 160 -4.25 -0.93 -4.10
CA LEU A 160 -3.96 -1.20 -2.69
C LEU A 160 -3.86 0.12 -1.90
N HIS A 161 -3.16 1.12 -2.45
CA HIS A 161 -3.15 2.47 -1.91
C HIS A 161 -4.56 3.03 -1.78
N SER A 162 -5.32 3.07 -2.88
CA SER A 162 -6.66 3.67 -2.90
C SER A 162 -7.61 3.01 -1.90
N ILE A 163 -7.62 1.67 -1.83
CA ILE A 163 -8.46 0.92 -0.88
C ILE A 163 -8.05 1.22 0.56
N SER A 164 -6.75 1.22 0.86
CA SER A 164 -6.24 1.56 2.20
C SER A 164 -6.67 2.97 2.62
N GLN A 165 -6.55 3.95 1.71
CA GLN A 165 -6.95 5.33 1.99
C GLN A 165 -8.47 5.47 2.17
N MET A 166 -9.28 4.77 1.37
CA MET A 166 -10.73 4.79 1.53
C MET A 166 -11.16 4.18 2.86
N LEU A 167 -10.57 3.05 3.27
CA LEU A 167 -10.84 2.46 4.57
C LEU A 167 -10.45 3.41 5.71
N SER A 168 -9.31 4.09 5.58
CA SER A 168 -8.87 5.11 6.53
C SER A 168 -9.89 6.25 6.66
N VAL A 169 -10.33 6.83 5.54
CA VAL A 169 -11.33 7.92 5.55
C VAL A 169 -12.64 7.48 6.21
N LEU A 170 -13.09 6.24 5.98
CA LEU A 170 -14.29 5.69 6.63
C LEU A 170 -14.10 5.56 8.15
N LEU A 171 -12.97 5.04 8.61
CA LEU A 171 -12.68 4.87 10.04
C LEU A 171 -12.51 6.22 10.75
N VAL A 172 -11.84 7.18 10.11
CA VAL A 172 -11.72 8.57 10.60
C VAL A 172 -13.10 9.22 10.72
N THR A 173 -13.95 9.04 9.73
CA THR A 173 -15.32 9.55 9.76
C THR A 173 -16.13 8.91 10.88
N ALA A 174 -16.06 7.59 11.04
CA ALA A 174 -16.73 6.90 12.14
C ALA A 174 -16.23 7.38 13.51
N GLY A 175 -14.91 7.55 13.68
CA GLY A 175 -14.31 8.08 14.90
C GLY A 175 -14.72 9.53 15.20
N ALA A 176 -14.78 10.39 14.17
CA ALA A 176 -15.22 11.77 14.29
C ALA A 176 -16.70 11.87 14.66
N VAL A 177 -17.57 11.14 13.97
CA VAL A 177 -19.02 11.08 14.28
C VAL A 177 -19.24 10.61 15.72
N MET A 178 -18.51 9.58 16.15
CA MET A 178 -18.60 9.09 17.52
C MET A 178 -18.14 10.13 18.54
N SER A 179 -17.07 10.88 18.24
CA SER A 179 -16.60 11.97 19.10
C SER A 179 -17.63 13.10 19.22
N ILE A 180 -18.24 13.51 18.10
CA ILE A 180 -19.24 14.58 18.08
C ILE A 180 -20.48 14.17 18.88
N LYS A 181 -20.94 12.93 18.73
CA LYS A 181 -22.18 12.47 19.38
C LYS A 181 -22.04 12.16 20.86
N ASN A 182 -20.89 11.63 21.28
CA ASN A 182 -20.77 11.01 22.60
C ASN A 182 -19.82 11.76 23.55
N PHE A 183 -18.95 12.64 23.05
CA PHE A 183 -17.95 13.31 23.87
C PHE A 183 -18.28 14.79 24.08
N ASN A 184 -17.83 15.33 25.21
CA ASN A 184 -17.82 16.77 25.42
C ASN A 184 -16.69 17.40 24.58
N ASN A 185 -17.07 18.13 23.53
CA ASN A 185 -16.15 18.79 22.59
C ASN A 185 -16.00 20.27 22.94
N ALA A 186 -15.46 20.57 24.12
CA ALA A 186 -15.14 21.94 24.53
C ALA A 186 -13.94 22.55 23.78
N PHE A 187 -13.21 21.74 22.98
CA PHE A 187 -12.02 22.14 22.21
C PHE A 187 -10.92 22.84 23.03
N ASN A 188 -10.88 22.56 24.33
CA ASN A 188 -9.92 23.15 25.28
C ASN A 188 -8.57 22.42 25.31
N ASN A 189 -8.44 21.29 24.61
CA ASN A 189 -7.19 20.55 24.47
C ASN A 189 -6.70 20.52 23.03
N ASN A 190 -5.39 20.43 22.88
CA ASN A 190 -4.73 20.44 21.56
C ASN A 190 -5.14 19.24 20.69
N HIS A 191 -5.43 18.09 21.28
CA HIS A 191 -5.87 16.89 20.55
C HIS A 191 -7.21 17.12 19.82
N GLN A 192 -8.20 17.72 20.46
CA GLN A 192 -9.50 18.01 19.84
C GLN A 192 -9.37 19.03 18.70
N ARG A 193 -8.63 20.12 18.93
CA ARG A 193 -8.39 21.17 17.92
C ARG A 193 -7.64 20.62 16.70
N LEU A 194 -6.56 19.88 16.94
CA LEU A 194 -5.79 19.23 15.89
C LEU A 194 -6.62 18.18 15.16
N GLY A 195 -7.37 17.35 15.90
CA GLY A 195 -8.23 16.31 15.34
C GLY A 195 -9.30 16.85 14.39
N LEU A 196 -9.95 17.96 14.74
CA LEU A 196 -10.93 18.61 13.87
C LEU A 196 -10.30 19.19 12.60
N ALA A 197 -9.17 19.90 12.73
CA ALA A 197 -8.43 20.41 11.58
C ALA A 197 -7.95 19.27 10.66
N LEU A 198 -7.42 18.20 11.27
CA LEU A 198 -6.99 16.98 10.62
C LEU A 198 -8.13 16.30 9.85
N TYR A 199 -9.32 16.23 10.43
CA TYR A 199 -10.51 15.68 9.77
C TYR A 199 -10.83 16.41 8.46
N GLY A 200 -10.79 17.74 8.46
CA GLY A 200 -10.99 18.55 7.26
C GLY A 200 -9.94 18.27 6.17
N ILE A 201 -8.66 18.25 6.53
CA ILE A 201 -7.58 18.01 5.56
C ILE A 201 -7.55 16.56 5.05
N VAL A 202 -8.01 15.57 5.83
CA VAL A 202 -8.20 14.19 5.37
C VAL A 202 -9.20 14.13 4.22
N TRP A 203 -10.33 14.82 4.35
CA TRP A 203 -11.33 14.89 3.27
C TRP A 203 -10.82 15.67 2.06
N LEU A 204 -10.11 16.78 2.27
CA LEU A 204 -9.45 17.51 1.19
C LEU A 204 -8.48 16.61 0.41
N GLN A 205 -7.67 15.81 1.12
CA GLN A 205 -6.74 14.86 0.52
C GLN A 205 -7.45 13.74 -0.25
N ALA A 206 -8.56 13.22 0.28
CA ALA A 206 -9.39 12.23 -0.39
C ALA A 206 -10.01 12.79 -1.68
N LEU A 207 -10.57 14.01 -1.61
CA LEU A 207 -11.18 14.68 -2.75
C LEU A 207 -10.14 15.01 -3.83
N SER A 208 -8.94 15.47 -3.44
CA SER A 208 -7.79 15.62 -4.33
C SER A 208 -7.45 14.29 -5.03
N GLY A 209 -7.48 13.17 -4.31
CA GLY A 209 -7.27 11.84 -4.87
C GLY A 209 -8.29 11.45 -5.95
N LEU A 210 -9.56 11.82 -5.77
CA LEU A 210 -10.64 11.57 -6.73
C LEU A 210 -10.54 12.46 -7.97
N LEU A 211 -10.12 13.71 -7.78
CA LEU A 211 -9.93 14.70 -8.85
C LEU A 211 -8.59 14.52 -9.60
N ARG A 212 -7.98 13.34 -9.50
CA ARG A 212 -6.71 13.01 -10.14
C ARG A 212 -6.77 13.23 -11.67
N PRO A 213 -5.94 14.14 -12.22
CA PRO A 213 -5.93 14.42 -13.66
C PRO A 213 -5.49 13.21 -14.51
N HIS A 214 -5.95 13.16 -15.77
CA HIS A 214 -5.56 12.12 -16.72
C HIS A 214 -4.03 12.12 -16.97
N ARG A 215 -3.46 10.96 -17.32
CA ARG A 215 -2.03 10.84 -17.64
C ARG A 215 -1.69 11.75 -18.83
N GLY A 216 -0.54 12.43 -18.78
CA GLY A 216 -0.10 13.34 -19.84
C GLY A 216 -0.71 14.75 -19.80
N SER A 217 -1.66 15.04 -18.91
CA SER A 217 -2.21 16.41 -18.77
C SER A 217 -1.23 17.36 -18.08
N LYS A 218 -1.21 18.63 -18.51
CA LYS A 218 -0.30 19.68 -17.98
C LYS A 218 -0.42 19.86 -16.47
N GLY A 219 -1.63 19.75 -15.91
CA GLY A 219 -1.89 19.91 -14.47
C GLY A 219 -1.48 18.72 -13.59
N ARG A 220 -1.09 17.57 -14.16
CA ARG A 220 -0.85 16.35 -13.38
C ARG A 220 0.37 16.44 -12.47
N SER A 221 1.41 17.16 -12.88
CA SER A 221 2.61 17.36 -12.05
C SER A 221 2.29 18.22 -10.82
N VAL A 222 1.58 19.34 -11.04
CA VAL A 222 1.13 20.24 -9.97
C VAL A 222 0.21 19.51 -8.99
N TRP A 223 -0.77 18.76 -9.50
CA TRP A 223 -1.63 17.92 -8.68
C TRP A 223 -0.82 16.91 -7.87
N PHE A 224 0.16 16.23 -8.49
CA PHE A 224 0.98 15.24 -7.80
C PHE A 224 1.77 15.86 -6.65
N PHE A 225 2.40 17.01 -6.88
CA PHE A 225 3.15 17.74 -5.85
C PHE A 225 2.27 18.06 -4.65
N TRP A 226 1.11 18.68 -4.86
CA TRP A 226 0.20 19.04 -3.78
C TRP A 226 -0.43 17.83 -3.09
N HIS A 227 -0.84 16.82 -3.85
CA HIS A 227 -1.41 15.58 -3.29
C HIS A 227 -0.37 14.80 -2.47
N TRP A 228 0.88 14.77 -2.92
CA TRP A 228 1.98 14.18 -2.16
C TRP A 228 2.27 14.97 -0.88
N MET A 229 2.44 16.29 -0.98
CA MET A 229 2.66 17.17 0.18
C MET A 229 1.56 17.06 1.23
N LEU A 230 0.29 17.18 0.80
CA LEU A 230 -0.88 17.06 1.67
C LEU A 230 -0.95 15.66 2.30
N GLY A 231 -0.73 14.60 1.52
CA GLY A 231 -0.72 13.23 2.04
C GLY A 231 0.33 13.00 3.11
N THR A 232 1.53 13.54 2.93
CA THR A 232 2.60 13.50 3.94
C THR A 232 2.21 14.30 5.19
N ALA A 233 1.68 15.51 5.03
CA ALA A 233 1.23 16.32 6.17
C ALA A 233 0.12 15.62 6.97
N VAL A 234 -0.90 15.09 6.29
CA VAL A 234 -2.00 14.32 6.90
C VAL A 234 -1.45 13.13 7.70
N SER A 235 -0.50 12.39 7.15
CA SER A 235 0.11 11.25 7.82
C SER A 235 0.88 11.65 9.08
N LEU A 236 1.67 12.72 9.02
CA LEU A 236 2.45 13.21 10.17
C LEU A 236 1.55 13.76 11.27
N LEU A 237 0.59 14.63 10.90
CA LEU A 237 -0.39 15.18 11.83
C LEU A 237 -1.27 14.07 12.43
N GLY A 238 -1.57 13.01 11.66
CA GLY A 238 -2.24 11.81 12.14
C GLY A 238 -1.50 11.11 13.27
N ILE A 239 -0.21 10.85 13.09
CA ILE A 239 0.64 10.23 14.12
C ILE A 239 0.70 11.11 15.38
N ILE A 240 0.89 12.43 15.21
CA ILE A 240 0.90 13.39 16.32
C ILE A 240 -0.45 13.39 17.05
N ASN A 241 -1.55 13.33 16.31
CA ASN A 241 -2.89 13.34 16.90
C ASN A 241 -3.20 12.05 17.67
N VAL A 242 -2.71 10.89 17.22
CA VAL A 242 -2.81 9.63 17.96
C VAL A 242 -2.01 9.71 19.27
N TYR A 243 -0.78 10.23 19.22
CA TYR A 243 0.06 10.40 20.42
C TYR A 243 -0.58 11.33 21.45
N THR A 244 -1.03 12.50 21.03
CA THR A 244 -1.74 13.45 21.92
C THR A 244 -3.09 12.90 22.40
N GLY A 245 -3.73 12.02 21.63
CA GLY A 245 -4.94 11.31 22.03
C GLY A 245 -4.71 10.28 23.13
N LEU A 246 -3.57 9.57 23.12
CA LEU A 246 -3.17 8.70 24.23
C LEU A 246 -2.97 9.51 25.51
N GLU A 247 -2.29 10.66 25.42
CA GLU A 247 -2.10 11.56 26.57
C GLU A 247 -3.44 12.10 27.10
N ALA A 248 -4.33 12.53 26.21
CA ALA A 248 -5.69 12.94 26.59
C ALA A 248 -6.49 11.80 27.25
N TYR A 249 -6.33 10.57 26.80
CA TYR A 249 -6.94 9.39 27.43
C TYR A 249 -6.37 9.14 28.84
N HIS A 250 -5.05 9.30 29.03
CA HIS A 250 -4.43 9.18 30.34
C HIS A 250 -4.97 10.23 31.32
N GLN A 251 -4.97 11.50 30.91
CA GLN A 251 -5.47 12.61 31.73
C GLN A 251 -6.94 12.43 32.11
N LYS A 252 -7.76 11.93 31.16
CA LYS A 252 -9.20 11.76 31.38
C LYS A 252 -9.51 10.54 32.25
N THR A 253 -8.81 9.43 32.08
CA THR A 253 -9.16 8.14 32.73
C THR A 253 -8.24 7.72 33.88
N SER A 254 -7.12 8.43 34.06
CA SER A 254 -6.00 8.08 34.95
C SER A 254 -5.42 6.69 34.71
N LYS A 255 -5.74 6.03 33.58
CA LYS A 255 -5.23 4.71 33.21
C LYS A 255 -3.86 4.84 32.57
N SER A 256 -2.96 3.93 32.91
CA SER A 256 -1.62 3.90 32.30
C SER A 256 -1.71 3.69 30.78
N ILE A 257 -0.97 4.52 30.04
CA ILE A 257 -0.83 4.44 28.58
C ILE A 257 0.52 3.88 28.15
N ARG A 258 1.40 3.51 29.09
CA ARG A 258 2.78 3.12 28.82
C ARG A 258 2.89 1.99 27.79
N ALA A 259 2.11 0.92 27.96
CA ALA A 259 2.11 -0.21 27.03
C ALA A 259 1.66 0.20 25.62
N TRP A 260 0.58 0.98 25.52
CA TRP A 260 0.08 1.52 24.24
C TRP A 260 1.10 2.45 23.58
N GLY A 261 1.75 3.32 24.35
CA GLY A 261 2.81 4.19 23.85
C GLY A 261 4.00 3.41 23.29
N ILE A 262 4.45 2.35 23.97
CA ILE A 262 5.55 1.50 23.49
C ILE A 262 5.18 0.82 22.17
N VAL A 263 3.97 0.26 22.08
CA VAL A 263 3.49 -0.39 20.84
C VAL A 263 3.42 0.62 19.70
N PHE A 264 2.86 1.82 19.95
CA PHE A 264 2.74 2.86 18.93
C PHE A 264 4.09 3.36 18.43
N ILE A 265 5.03 3.65 19.34
CA ILE A 265 6.37 4.10 19.00
C ILE A 265 7.10 3.02 18.19
N THR A 266 6.99 1.75 18.60
CA THR A 266 7.59 0.63 17.86
C THR A 266 7.01 0.54 16.45
N GLU A 267 5.68 0.63 16.30
CA GLU A 267 5.00 0.66 14.99
C GLU A 267 5.52 1.81 14.11
N VAL A 268 5.58 3.04 14.64
CA VAL A 268 6.07 4.21 13.90
C VAL A 268 7.54 4.05 13.51
N CYS A 269 8.39 3.53 14.41
CA CYS A 269 9.80 3.24 14.12
C CYS A 269 9.94 2.22 12.98
N LEU A 270 9.11 1.16 12.95
CA LEU A 270 9.10 0.20 11.86
C LEU A 270 8.66 0.85 10.54
N ILE A 271 7.61 1.67 10.55
CA ILE A 271 7.14 2.42 9.37
C ILE A 271 8.26 3.32 8.82
N VAL A 272 8.95 4.05 9.70
CA VAL A 272 10.08 4.93 9.33
C VAL A 272 11.26 4.10 8.80
N LEU A 273 11.58 2.96 9.42
CA LEU A 273 12.62 2.06 8.93
C LEU A 273 12.28 1.56 7.51
N PHE A 274 11.06 1.08 7.28
CA PHE A 274 10.61 0.68 5.95
C PHE A 274 10.67 1.82 4.94
N TYR A 275 10.27 3.03 5.34
CA TYR A 275 10.39 4.24 4.51
C TYR A 275 11.82 4.51 4.07
N LEU A 276 12.78 4.46 5.00
CA LEU A 276 14.20 4.68 4.73
C LEU A 276 14.81 3.55 3.88
N LEU A 277 14.44 2.31 4.17
CA LEU A 277 14.87 1.14 3.38
C LEU A 277 14.37 1.24 1.94
N GLN A 278 13.14 1.71 1.72
CA GLN A 278 12.62 1.95 0.37
C GLN A 278 13.45 2.97 -0.43
N ASP A 279 14.12 3.92 0.22
CA ASP A 279 15.01 4.88 -0.44
C ASP A 279 16.37 4.26 -0.81
N LYS A 280 16.94 3.47 0.09
CA LYS A 280 18.29 2.88 -0.09
C LYS A 280 18.30 1.53 -0.79
N TRP A 281 17.15 0.88 -1.00
CA TRP A 281 17.06 -0.46 -1.58
C TRP A 281 17.85 -0.65 -2.87
N GLY A 282 17.67 0.26 -3.85
CA GLY A 282 18.37 0.17 -5.13
C GLY A 282 19.89 0.33 -5.01
N TYR A 283 20.37 1.13 -4.05
CA TYR A 283 21.79 1.27 -3.77
C TYR A 283 22.38 -0.03 -3.18
N MET A 284 21.68 -0.64 -2.22
CA MET A 284 22.11 -1.91 -1.61
C MET A 284 22.19 -3.06 -2.62
N GLN A 285 21.24 -3.14 -3.56
CA GLN A 285 21.27 -4.16 -4.62
C GLN A 285 22.48 -4.00 -5.55
N LYS A 286 22.85 -2.76 -5.89
CA LYS A 286 24.03 -2.49 -6.71
C LYS A 286 25.32 -2.93 -6.01
N GLN A 287 25.46 -2.64 -4.71
CA GLN A 287 26.63 -3.06 -3.93
C GLN A 287 26.76 -4.59 -3.83
N ARG A 288 25.64 -5.30 -3.64
CA ARG A 288 25.61 -6.77 -3.64
C ARG A 288 26.06 -7.37 -4.98
N ALA A 289 25.67 -6.77 -6.10
CA ALA A 289 26.02 -7.27 -7.43
C ALA A 289 27.54 -7.16 -7.70
N ILE A 290 28.18 -6.09 -7.21
CA ILE A 290 29.64 -5.89 -7.34
C ILE A 290 30.40 -6.97 -6.57
N LEU A 291 30.03 -7.22 -5.31
CA LEU A 291 30.65 -8.26 -4.47
C LEU A 291 30.46 -9.70 -4.98
N GLY A 292 29.42 -9.95 -5.78
CA GLY A 292 29.18 -11.27 -6.38
C GLY A 292 29.87 -11.47 -7.73
N SER A 293 30.50 -10.43 -8.28
CA SER A 293 31.29 -10.48 -9.52
C SER A 293 32.81 -10.53 -9.29
N GLU A 294 33.24 -10.43 -8.03
CA GLU A 294 34.61 -10.69 -7.57
C GLU A 294 34.75 -12.16 -7.14
#